data_AF-A0A7Y3I8W2-F1
#
_entry.id   AF-A0A7Y3I8W2-F1
#
_cell.length_a   1.000
_cell.length_b   1.000
_cell.length_c   1.000
_cell.angle_alpha   90.00
_cell.angle_beta   90.00
_cell.angle_gamma   90.00
#
_symmetry.space_group_name_H-M   'P 1'
#
loop_
_entity.id
_entity.type
_entity.pdbx_description
1 polymer ?
#
loop_
_entity_poly.entity_id
_entity_poly.type
_entity_poly.pdbx_seq_one_letter_code
_entity_poly.pdbx_strand_id
1 'polypeptide(L)' 'RMIRESEEPIGRIAIRAGFADQSHFTRVFRSSRGTTPGALRRE' A
#
# COMPACT_ATOMS: atom_id res chain seq x y z
N ARG A 1 6.39 8.88 -0.60
CA ARG A 1 6.55 8.87 -2.08
C ARG A 1 6.10 7.57 -2.73
N MET A 2 6.59 6.39 -2.33
CA MET A 2 6.32 5.10 -3.00
C MET A 2 4.86 4.75 -3.32
N ILE A 3 3.84 5.28 -2.61
CA ILE A 3 2.43 4.93 -2.89
C ILE A 3 1.79 5.89 -3.92
N ARG A 4 2.04 7.20 -3.77
CA ARG A 4 1.43 8.27 -4.58
C ARG A 4 2.08 8.45 -5.94
N GLU A 5 3.41 8.34 -6.00
CA GLU A 5 4.17 8.59 -7.23
C GLU A 5 4.51 7.30 -8.00
N SER A 6 4.10 6.14 -7.50
CA SER A 6 4.44 4.86 -8.13
C SER A 6 3.29 4.31 -8.95
N GLU A 7 3.60 3.97 -10.20
CA GLU A 7 2.73 3.20 -11.10
C GLU A 7 2.74 1.70 -10.79
N GLU A 8 3.60 1.24 -9.87
CA GLU A 8 3.69 -0.16 -9.50
C GLU A 8 2.37 -0.62 -8.83
N PRO A 9 1.84 -1.80 -9.17
CA PRO A 9 0.67 -2.35 -8.48
C PRO A 9 0.89 -2.39 -6.98
N ILE A 10 -0.14 -2.05 -6.18
CA ILE A 10 -0.05 -2.03 -4.72
C ILE A 10 0.45 -3.37 -4.16
N GLY A 11 0.08 -4.50 -4.78
CA GLY A 11 0.58 -5.81 -4.39
C GLY A 11 2.09 -5.97 -4.55
N ARG A 12 2.70 -5.40 -5.60
CA ARG A 12 4.15 -5.42 -5.78
C ARG A 12 4.87 -4.52 -4.77
N ILE A 13 4.28 -3.36 -4.47
CA ILE A 13 4.75 -2.50 -3.37
C ILE A 13 4.69 -3.24 -2.03
N ALA A 14 3.63 -4.02 -1.78
CA ALA A 14 3.51 -4.83 -0.57
C ALA A 14 4.65 -5.84 -0.44
N ILE A 15 4.95 -6.59 -1.52
CA ILE A 15 6.07 -7.54 -1.53
C ILE A 15 7.42 -6.83 -1.27
N ARG A 16 7.67 -5.71 -1.96
CA ARG A 16 8.91 -4.92 -1.77
C ARG A 16 9.03 -4.34 -0.36
N ALA A 17 7.91 -4.04 0.29
CA ALA A 17 7.85 -3.57 1.66
C ALA A 17 7.96 -4.71 2.70
N GLY A 18 8.14 -5.96 2.26
CA GLY A 18 8.33 -7.12 3.13
C GLY A 18 7.05 -7.80 3.59
N PHE A 19 5.90 -7.48 2.99
CA PHE A 19 4.64 -8.15 3.30
C PHE A 19 4.46 -9.41 2.45
N ALA A 20 3.85 -10.43 3.04
CA ALA A 20 3.53 -11.69 2.35
C ALA A 20 2.53 -11.47 1.19
N ASP A 21 1.60 -10.54 1.36
CA ASP A 21 0.58 -10.23 0.36
C ASP A 21 0.02 -8.80 0.52
N GLN A 22 -0.77 -8.39 -0.48
CA GLN A 22 -1.41 -7.07 -0.53
C GLN A 22 -2.44 -6.84 0.58
N SER A 23 -3.18 -7.87 0.99
CA SER A 23 -4.26 -7.78 1.98
C SER A 23 -3.69 -7.48 3.37
N HIS A 24 -2.62 -8.17 3.76
CA HIS A 24 -1.88 -7.92 4.98
C HIS A 24 -1.33 -6.48 4.98
N PHE A 25 -0.64 -6.07 3.91
CA PHE A 25 -0.15 -4.71 3.77
C PHE A 25 -1.27 -3.68 3.90
N THR A 26 -2.40 -3.89 3.24
CA THR A 26 -3.54 -2.95 3.27
C THR A 26 -4.13 -2.82 4.67
N ARG A 27 -4.25 -3.92 5.43
CA ARG A 27 -4.71 -3.87 6.83
C ARG A 27 -3.77 -3.08 7.72
N VAL A 28 -2.46 -3.36 7.67
CA VAL A 28 -1.46 -2.66 8.49
C VAL A 28 -1.35 -1.18 8.09
N PHE A 29 -1.39 -0.89 6.79
CA PHE A 29 -1.37 0.48 6.29
C PHE A 29 -2.60 1.26 6.76
N ARG A 30 -3.80 0.67 6.66
CA ARG A 30 -5.02 1.31 7.17
C ARG A 30 -4.99 1.51 8.68
N SER A 31 -4.49 0.53 9.43
CA SER A 31 -4.37 0.65 10.89
C SER A 31 -3.41 1.78 11.30
N SER A 32 -2.37 2.05 10.52
CA SER A 32 -1.36 3.06 10.83
C SER A 32 -1.63 4.45 10.24
N ARG A 33 -2.28 4.52 9.07
CA ARG A 33 -2.52 5.77 8.31
C ARG A 33 -3.99 6.19 8.25
N GLY A 34 -4.92 5.38 8.75
CA GLY A 34 -6.36 5.64 8.71
C GLY A 34 -7.03 5.45 7.35
N THR A 35 -6.26 5.33 6.26
CA THR A 35 -6.74 5.13 4.89
C THR A 35 -6.04 3.94 4.22
N THR A 36 -6.53 3.49 3.06
CA THR A 36 -5.90 2.39 2.31
C THR A 36 -4.83 2.92 1.34
N PRO A 37 -3.83 2.10 0.96
CA PRO A 37 -2.86 2.45 -0.07
C PRO A 37 -3.49 2.92 -1.39
N GLY A 38 -4.55 2.24 -1.83
CA GLY A 38 -5.25 2.56 -3.07
C GLY A 38 -6.06 3.86 -2.99
N ALA A 39 -6.63 4.18 -1.82
CA ALA A 39 -7.26 5.47 -1.60
C ALA A 39 -6.23 6.60 -1.61
N LEU A 40 -5.11 6.43 -0.89
CA LEU A 40 -4.03 7.42 -0.86
C LEU A 40 -3.43 7.71 -2.26
N ARG A 41 -3.47 6.74 -3.18
CA ARG A 41 -2.99 6.90 -4.56
C ARG A 41 -3.95 7.72 -5.44
N ARG A 42 -5.24 7.75 -5.13
CA ARG A 42 -6.25 8.51 -5.88
C ARG A 42 -6.39 9.97 -5.44
N GLU A 43 -5.71 10.34 -4.35
CA GLU A 43 -5.59 11.70 -3.83
C GLU A 43 -4.37 12.41 -4.43
#